data_AF-A0A9C9GDG1-F1
#
_entry.id   AF-A0A9C9GDG1-F1
#
_cell.length_a   1.000
_cell.length_b   1.000
_cell.length_c   1.000
_cell.angle_alpha   90.00
_cell.angle_beta   90.00
_cell.angle_gamma   90.00
#
_symmetry.space_group_name_H-M   'P 1'
#
loop_
_entity.id
_entity.type
_entity.pdbx_description
1 polymer ?
#
loop_
_entity_poly.entity_id
_entity_poly.type
_entity_poly.pdbx_seq_one_letter_code
_entity_poly.pdbx_strand_id
1 'polypeptide(L)'
;NMIYGGIVKTVFAWYLTAIPALNVGGAALASVIGLAVAAALNLYHVHRFTGWRGKIKELLILPGTASMAMALAVYLVYTAIAGFTESFLSGGLLNLVATVISITVGIIVYGVVLLYFGGFTGDELQMFPFIGRHLAKIAVRRRKVD
;
A
#
# COMPACT_ATOMS: atom_id res chain seq x y z
N ASN A 1 20.34 -11.24 -2.88
CA ASN A 1 19.50 -10.02 -2.88
C ASN A 1 19.11 -9.56 -1.48
N MET A 2 18.48 -10.40 -0.63
CA MET A 2 18.14 -9.98 0.74
C MET A 2 19.36 -9.61 1.61
N ILE A 3 20.50 -10.28 1.43
CA ILE A 3 21.74 -9.92 2.16
C ILE A 3 22.12 -8.45 1.91
N TYR A 4 22.10 -8.00 0.65
CA TYR A 4 22.40 -6.61 0.30
C TYR A 4 21.40 -5.63 0.91
N GLY A 5 20.10 -5.94 0.87
CA GLY A 5 19.08 -5.13 1.53
C GLY A 5 19.25 -5.08 3.04
N GLY A 6 19.65 -6.20 3.67
CA GLY A 6 19.96 -6.30 5.08
C GLY A 6 21.16 -5.43 5.48
N ILE A 7 22.25 -5.49 4.71
CA ILE A 7 23.44 -4.63 4.93
C ILE A 7 23.06 -3.16 4.84
N VAL A 8 22.35 -2.75 3.77
CA VAL A 8 21.89 -1.37 3.60
C VAL A 8 21.00 -0.93 4.77
N LYS A 9 20.02 -1.76 5.15
CA LYS A 9 19.15 -1.49 6.30
C LYS A 9 19.97 -1.28 7.58
N THR A 10 20.90 -2.17 7.89
CA THR A 10 21.68 -2.09 9.14
C THR A 10 22.53 -0.82 9.19
N VAL A 11 23.22 -0.50 8.09
CA VAL A 11 24.01 0.73 7.98
C VAL A 11 23.13 1.96 8.15
N PHE A 12 22.04 2.06 7.38
CA PHE A 12 21.15 3.22 7.43
C PHE A 12 20.43 3.33 8.76
N ALA A 13 20.06 2.21 9.40
CA ALA A 13 19.42 2.24 10.70
C ALA A 13 20.36 2.82 11.75
N TRP A 14 21.65 2.49 11.71
CA TRP A 14 22.64 3.07 12.63
C TRP A 14 22.76 4.59 12.44
N TYR A 15 22.91 5.06 11.20
CA TYR A 15 23.10 6.48 10.92
C TYR A 15 21.84 7.32 11.07
N LEU A 16 20.72 6.89 10.46
CA LEU A 16 19.48 7.67 10.46
C LEU A 16 18.83 7.72 11.85
N THR A 17 18.95 6.66 12.65
CA THR A 17 18.40 6.67 14.02
C THR A 17 19.18 7.59 14.95
N ALA A 18 20.48 7.76 14.70
CA ALA A 18 21.33 8.67 15.46
C ALA A 18 21.00 10.16 15.20
N ILE A 19 20.28 10.49 14.12
CA ILE A 19 19.83 11.85 13.84
C ILE A 19 18.65 12.17 14.77
N PRO A 20 18.77 13.15 15.70
CA PRO A 20 17.72 13.42 16.70
C PRO A 20 16.36 13.78 16.07
N ALA A 21 16.37 14.44 14.92
CA ALA A 21 15.16 14.79 14.18
C ALA A 21 14.41 13.57 13.59
N LEU A 22 15.10 12.46 13.35
CA LEU A 22 14.51 11.24 12.79
C LEU A 22 14.25 10.17 13.85
N ASN A 23 15.17 10.00 14.81
CA ASN A 23 15.08 9.03 15.91
C ASN A 23 14.55 7.66 15.43
N VAL A 24 13.50 7.11 16.04
CA VAL A 24 12.87 5.83 15.63
C VAL A 24 12.34 5.85 14.19
N GLY A 25 11.94 7.02 13.68
CA GLY A 25 11.58 7.20 12.27
C GLY A 25 12.74 6.91 11.32
N GLY A 26 13.98 7.16 11.75
CA GLY A 26 15.19 6.80 11.01
C GLY A 26 15.32 5.28 10.79
N ALA A 27 15.00 4.48 11.81
CA ALA A 27 14.99 3.02 11.70
C ALA A 27 13.87 2.50 10.76
N ALA A 28 12.71 3.18 10.76
CA ALA A 28 11.62 2.87 9.83
C ALA A 28 12.04 3.16 8.37
N LEU A 29 12.63 4.34 8.11
CA LEU A 29 13.15 4.70 6.78
C LEU A 29 14.22 3.72 6.30
N ALA A 30 15.15 3.32 7.16
CA ALA A 30 16.18 2.34 6.83
C ALA A 30 15.58 0.98 6.41
N SER A 31 14.47 0.57 7.03
CA SER A 31 13.76 -0.66 6.65
C SER A 31 13.12 -0.55 5.27
N VAL A 32 12.50 0.58 4.95
CA VAL A 32 11.93 0.84 3.62
C VAL A 32 13.02 0.83 2.55
N ILE A 33 14.15 1.51 2.79
CA ILE A 33 15.28 1.57 1.86
C ILE A 33 15.88 0.18 1.64
N GLY A 34 16.13 -0.59 2.71
CA GLY A 34 16.67 -1.94 2.59
C GLY A 34 15.76 -2.88 1.80
N LEU A 35 14.44 -2.80 2.02
CA LEU A 35 13.45 -3.55 1.24
C LEU A 35 13.41 -3.10 -0.22
N ALA A 36 13.50 -1.79 -0.49
CA ALA A 36 13.54 -1.26 -1.84
C ALA A 36 14.77 -1.74 -2.63
N VAL A 37 15.94 -1.75 -2.00
CA VAL A 37 17.18 -2.29 -2.61
C VAL A 37 17.02 -3.79 -2.91
N ALA A 38 16.52 -4.57 -1.95
CA ALA A 38 16.30 -6.00 -2.16
C ALA A 38 15.29 -6.26 -3.29
N ALA A 39 14.19 -5.50 -3.33
CA ALA A 39 13.17 -5.58 -4.37
C ALA A 39 13.72 -5.19 -5.76
N ALA A 40 14.51 -4.13 -5.86
CA ALA A 40 15.12 -3.70 -7.11
C ALA A 40 16.09 -4.76 -7.66
N LEU A 41 16.94 -5.34 -6.81
CA LEU A 41 17.84 -6.43 -7.20
C LEU A 41 17.08 -7.70 -7.60
N ASN A 42 15.98 -8.03 -6.90
CA ASN A 42 15.10 -9.13 -7.28
C ASN A 42 14.50 -8.89 -8.67
N LEU A 43 13.97 -7.69 -8.92
CA LEU A 43 13.34 -7.34 -10.18
C LEU A 43 14.36 -7.33 -11.34
N TYR A 44 15.59 -6.88 -11.07
CA TYR A 44 16.70 -6.96 -12.03
C TYR A 44 17.01 -8.40 -12.43
N HIS A 45 17.15 -9.31 -11.46
CA HIS A 45 17.39 -10.73 -11.75
C HIS A 45 16.23 -11.37 -12.51
N VAL A 46 14.98 -11.07 -12.12
CA VAL A 46 13.80 -11.56 -12.85
C VAL A 46 13.85 -11.08 -14.31
N HIS A 47 14.05 -9.79 -14.54
CA HIS A 47 14.20 -9.24 -15.89
C HIS A 47 15.32 -9.92 -16.68
N ARG A 48 16.48 -10.16 -16.04
CA ARG A 48 17.65 -10.77 -16.68
C ARG A 48 17.46 -12.24 -17.05
N PHE A 49 16.85 -13.04 -16.17
CA PHE A 49 16.79 -14.50 -16.32
C PHE A 49 15.50 -15.01 -16.97
N THR A 50 14.39 -14.29 -16.88
CA THR A 50 13.11 -14.72 -17.46
C THR A 50 12.72 -13.92 -18.71
N GLY A 51 13.43 -12.84 -19.02
CA GLY A 51 13.07 -11.93 -20.11
C GLY A 51 11.78 -11.14 -19.86
N TRP A 52 11.29 -11.12 -18.61
CA TRP A 52 10.10 -10.40 -18.24
C TRP A 52 10.27 -8.89 -18.45
N ARG A 53 9.33 -8.27 -19.17
CA ARG A 53 9.45 -6.92 -19.74
C ARG A 53 9.00 -5.76 -18.83
N GLY A 54 8.85 -5.95 -17.53
CA GLY A 54 8.64 -4.79 -16.65
C GLY A 54 7.32 -4.07 -16.86
N LYS A 55 6.22 -4.54 -16.25
CA LYS A 55 4.96 -3.78 -16.29
C LYS A 55 4.92 -2.70 -15.19
N ILE A 56 5.66 -1.62 -15.40
CA ILE A 56 5.80 -0.50 -14.44
C ILE A 56 4.43 0.04 -14.00
N LYS A 57 3.46 0.11 -14.93
CA LYS A 57 2.08 0.51 -14.64
C LYS A 57 1.45 -0.36 -13.56
N GLU A 58 1.48 -1.67 -13.73
CA GLU A 58 0.88 -2.65 -12.78
C GLU A 58 1.66 -2.71 -11.45
N LEU A 59 2.97 -2.48 -11.47
CA LEU A 59 3.83 -2.63 -10.30
C LEU A 59 3.93 -1.40 -9.40
N LEU A 60 3.94 -0.20 -9.98
CA LEU A 60 4.19 1.04 -9.25
C LEU A 60 3.04 2.03 -9.38
N ILE A 61 2.56 2.25 -10.60
CA ILE A 61 1.57 3.31 -10.85
C ILE A 61 0.23 2.96 -10.21
N LEU A 62 -0.29 1.75 -10.45
CA LEU A 62 -1.60 1.34 -9.91
C LEU A 62 -1.59 1.23 -8.38
N PRO A 63 -0.64 0.53 -7.74
CA PRO A 63 -0.57 0.49 -6.28
C PRO A 63 -0.33 1.88 -5.70
N GLY A 64 0.52 2.70 -6.34
CA GLY A 64 0.80 4.07 -5.92
C GLY A 64 -0.43 4.97 -5.93
N THR A 65 -1.21 4.97 -7.01
CA THR A 65 -2.44 5.77 -7.10
C THR A 65 -3.50 5.28 -6.11
N ALA A 66 -3.65 3.97 -5.94
CA ALA A 66 -4.53 3.38 -4.93
C ALA A 66 -4.12 3.76 -3.50
N SER A 67 -2.83 3.72 -3.18
CA SER A 67 -2.30 4.15 -1.88
C SER A 67 -2.51 5.64 -1.62
N MET A 68 -2.34 6.51 -2.63
CA MET A 68 -2.59 7.95 -2.48
C MET A 68 -4.07 8.26 -2.22
N ALA A 69 -4.97 7.64 -2.99
CA ALA A 69 -6.41 7.79 -2.80
C ALA A 69 -6.86 7.28 -1.42
N MET A 70 -6.34 6.12 -1.01
CA MET A 70 -6.55 5.56 0.32
C MET A 70 -6.06 6.51 1.42
N ALA A 71 -4.85 7.05 1.32
CA ALA A 71 -4.28 7.95 2.32
C ALA A 71 -5.13 9.22 2.50
N LEU A 72 -5.59 9.82 1.39
CA LEU A 72 -6.47 10.97 1.42
C LEU A 72 -7.81 10.64 2.10
N ALA A 73 -8.44 9.51 1.72
CA ALA A 73 -9.71 9.10 2.29
C ALA A 73 -9.61 8.83 3.81
N VAL A 74 -8.57 8.09 4.23
CA VAL A 74 -8.29 7.80 5.65
C VAL A 74 -8.10 9.10 6.43
N TYR A 75 -7.31 10.04 5.90
CA TYR A 75 -7.08 11.33 6.55
C TYR A 75 -8.39 12.12 6.73
N LEU A 76 -9.19 12.23 5.68
CA LEU A 76 -10.47 12.96 5.73
C LEU A 76 -11.47 12.30 6.69
N VAL A 77 -11.59 10.98 6.68
CA VAL A 77 -12.51 10.25 7.56
C VAL A 77 -12.06 10.35 9.01
N TYR A 78 -10.77 10.14 9.28
CA TYR A 78 -10.24 10.22 10.63
C TYR A 78 -10.42 11.63 11.22
N THR A 79 -10.05 12.67 10.47
CA THR A 79 -10.19 14.06 10.90
C THR A 79 -11.65 14.48 11.07
N ALA A 80 -12.56 14.01 10.21
CA ALA A 80 -13.99 14.27 10.37
C ALA A 80 -14.53 13.62 11.66
N ILE A 81 -14.24 12.34 11.90
CA ILE A 81 -14.72 11.64 13.10
C ILE A 81 -14.11 12.24 14.36
N ALA A 82 -12.80 12.52 14.35
CA ALA A 82 -12.12 13.13 15.49
C ALA A 82 -12.68 14.53 15.77
N GLY A 83 -12.79 15.38 14.75
CA GLY A 83 -13.26 16.76 14.87
C GLY A 83 -14.73 16.91 15.29
N PHE A 84 -15.62 16.01 14.86
CA PHE A 84 -17.03 16.03 15.27
C PHE A 84 -17.26 15.54 16.71
N THR A 85 -16.35 14.73 17.25
CA THR A 85 -16.65 13.94 18.46
C THR A 85 -15.81 14.30 19.67
N GLU A 86 -14.87 15.24 19.56
CA GLU A 86 -14.16 15.82 20.73
C GLU A 86 -15.12 16.40 21.79
N SER A 87 -16.37 16.65 21.42
CA SER A 87 -17.40 17.23 22.29
C SER A 87 -18.20 16.22 23.13
N PHE A 88 -18.16 14.90 22.85
CA PHE A 88 -19.18 13.96 23.38
C PHE A 88 -18.68 12.65 24.02
N LEU A 89 -17.43 12.20 23.79
CA LEU A 89 -16.93 10.93 24.36
C LEU A 89 -15.51 11.07 24.93
N SER A 90 -15.14 10.16 25.82
CA SER A 90 -13.78 9.99 26.33
C SER A 90 -12.78 9.73 25.19
N GLY A 91 -11.69 10.49 25.12
CA GLY A 91 -10.76 10.49 23.98
C GLY A 91 -10.19 9.13 23.56
N GLY A 92 -10.06 8.17 24.51
CA GLY A 92 -9.58 6.82 24.20
C GLY A 92 -10.54 5.96 23.36
N LEU A 93 -11.84 5.97 23.68
CA LEU A 93 -12.84 5.18 22.94
C LEU A 93 -13.08 5.78 21.55
N LEU A 94 -13.05 7.11 21.46
CA LEU A 94 -13.16 7.82 20.18
C LEU A 94 -12.04 7.50 19.23
N ASN A 95 -10.80 7.53 19.71
CA ASN A 95 -9.65 7.24 18.87
C ASN A 95 -9.73 5.81 18.32
N LEU A 96 -10.13 4.84 19.14
CA LEU A 96 -10.33 3.46 18.69
C LEU A 96 -11.38 3.38 17.58
N VAL A 97 -12.56 3.97 17.78
CA VAL A 97 -13.65 3.95 16.79
C VAL A 97 -13.24 4.67 15.51
N ALA A 98 -12.65 5.86 15.61
CA ALA A 98 -12.17 6.64 14.47
C ALA A 98 -11.12 5.85 13.66
N THR A 99 -10.19 5.19 14.35
CA THR A 99 -9.14 4.38 13.72
C THR A 99 -9.73 3.18 12.98
N VAL A 100 -10.62 2.41 13.62
CA VAL A 100 -11.23 1.22 13.01
C VAL A 100 -12.06 1.58 11.78
N ILE A 101 -12.88 2.64 11.88
CA ILE A 101 -13.68 3.11 10.75
C ILE A 101 -12.75 3.58 9.62
N SER A 102 -11.73 4.38 9.93
CA SER A 102 -10.80 4.90 8.92
C SER A 102 -10.04 3.78 8.21
N ILE A 103 -9.54 2.77 8.93
CA ILE A 103 -8.90 1.59 8.33
C ILE A 103 -9.86 0.86 7.41
N THR A 104 -11.10 0.64 7.85
CA THR A 104 -12.13 -0.04 7.05
C THR A 104 -12.40 0.71 5.75
N VAL A 105 -12.55 2.04 5.80
CA VAL A 105 -12.69 2.87 4.61
C VAL A 105 -11.45 2.76 3.71
N GLY A 106 -10.25 2.81 4.30
CA GLY A 106 -9.01 2.69 3.54
C GLY A 106 -8.91 1.40 2.73
N ILE A 107 -9.27 0.26 3.34
CA ILE A 107 -9.32 -1.05 2.68
C ILE A 107 -10.29 -1.02 1.48
N ILE A 108 -11.49 -0.47 1.68
CA ILE A 108 -12.50 -0.36 0.63
C ILE A 108 -12.01 0.52 -0.52
N VAL A 109 -11.48 1.72 -0.22
CA VAL A 109 -10.99 2.67 -1.22
C VAL A 109 -9.84 2.07 -2.02
N TYR A 110 -8.85 1.47 -1.36
CA TYR A 110 -7.73 0.82 -2.04
C TYR A 110 -8.20 -0.27 -3.00
N GLY A 111 -9.09 -1.16 -2.53
CA GLY A 111 -9.65 -2.23 -3.35
C GLY A 111 -10.44 -1.69 -4.54
N VAL A 112 -11.33 -0.70 -4.33
CA VAL A 112 -12.13 -0.09 -5.40
C VAL A 112 -11.24 0.58 -6.45
N VAL A 113 -10.21 1.32 -6.03
CA VAL A 113 -9.29 2.00 -6.96
C VAL A 113 -8.53 0.97 -7.80
N LEU A 114 -7.98 -0.09 -7.19
CA LEU A 114 -7.32 -1.16 -7.95
C LEU A 114 -8.28 -1.84 -8.93
N LEU A 115 -9.50 -2.17 -8.52
CA LEU A 115 -10.50 -2.77 -9.41
C LEU A 115 -10.88 -1.83 -10.56
N TYR A 116 -11.00 -0.53 -10.27
CA TYR A 116 -11.37 0.48 -11.25
C TYR A 116 -10.30 0.69 -12.32
N PHE A 117 -9.03 0.77 -11.91
CA PHE A 117 -7.90 0.97 -12.83
C PHE A 117 -7.40 -0.32 -13.47
N GLY A 118 -8.06 -1.46 -13.22
CA GLY A 118 -7.72 -2.75 -13.84
C GLY A 118 -6.46 -3.39 -13.28
N GLY A 119 -6.24 -3.26 -11.97
CA GLY A 119 -5.10 -3.85 -11.26
C GLY A 119 -5.11 -5.37 -11.16
N PHE A 120 -6.19 -6.01 -11.58
CA PHE A 120 -6.32 -7.45 -11.62
C PHE A 120 -6.90 -7.90 -12.97
N THR A 121 -6.38 -9.01 -13.48
CA THR A 121 -6.97 -9.75 -14.58
C THR A 121 -8.19 -10.55 -14.13
N GLY A 122 -9.07 -10.88 -15.07
CA GLY A 122 -10.28 -11.67 -14.78
C GLY A 122 -9.96 -13.01 -14.12
N ASP A 123 -8.86 -13.65 -14.53
CA ASP A 123 -8.40 -14.93 -13.97
C ASP A 123 -7.89 -14.75 -12.53
N GLU A 124 -7.11 -13.71 -12.26
CA GLU A 124 -6.66 -13.35 -10.90
C GLU A 124 -7.85 -13.06 -9.97
N LEU A 125 -8.89 -12.38 -10.47
CA LEU A 125 -10.10 -12.10 -9.70
C LEU A 125 -10.87 -13.38 -9.37
N GLN A 126 -10.89 -14.37 -10.26
CA GLN A 126 -11.56 -15.65 -10.00
C GLN A 126 -10.87 -16.51 -8.93
N MET A 127 -9.58 -16.27 -8.66
CA MET A 127 -8.85 -16.94 -7.58
C MET A 127 -9.30 -16.50 -6.19
N PHE A 128 -9.97 -15.34 -6.06
CA PHE A 128 -10.50 -14.89 -4.77
C PHE A 128 -11.68 -15.76 -4.32
N PRO A 129 -11.60 -16.39 -3.13
CA PRO A 129 -12.69 -17.21 -2.63
C PRO A 129 -13.94 -16.34 -2.36
N PHE A 130 -15.12 -16.92 -2.57
CA PHE A 130 -16.46 -16.33 -2.37
C PHE A 130 -16.87 -15.19 -3.31
N ILE A 131 -16.02 -14.17 -3.49
CA ILE A 131 -16.39 -12.90 -4.15
C ILE A 131 -15.83 -12.79 -5.57
N GLY A 132 -14.87 -13.66 -5.93
CA GLY A 132 -14.09 -13.55 -7.17
C GLY A 132 -14.91 -13.49 -8.45
N ARG A 133 -15.97 -14.29 -8.57
CA ARG A 133 -16.86 -14.28 -9.76
C ARG A 133 -17.61 -12.96 -9.94
N HIS A 134 -18.01 -12.31 -8.84
CA HIS A 134 -18.71 -11.03 -8.89
C HIS A 134 -17.73 -9.91 -9.27
N LEU A 135 -16.54 -9.90 -8.66
CA LEU A 135 -15.51 -8.92 -8.96
C LEU A 135 -15.00 -9.05 -10.39
N ALA A 136 -14.81 -10.28 -10.90
CA ALA A 136 -14.42 -10.54 -12.29
C ALA A 136 -15.44 -10.00 -13.29
N LYS A 137 -16.75 -10.16 -13.03
CA LYS A 137 -17.80 -9.59 -13.90
C LYS A 137 -17.74 -8.06 -13.97
N ILE A 138 -17.49 -7.41 -12.83
CA ILE A 138 -17.38 -5.94 -12.73
C ILE A 138 -16.12 -5.44 -13.45
N ALA A 139 -14.99 -6.10 -13.25
CA ALA A 139 -13.70 -5.71 -13.83
C ALA A 139 -13.61 -5.97 -15.34
N VAL A 140 -14.08 -7.13 -15.83
CA VAL A 140 -14.04 -7.49 -17.26
C VAL A 140 -14.88 -6.55 -18.12
N ARG A 141 -15.97 -5.98 -17.58
CA ARG A 141 -16.79 -4.99 -18.29
C ARG A 141 -16.03 -3.70 -18.59
N ARG A 142 -14.99 -3.37 -17.82
CA ARG A 142 -14.22 -2.12 -17.95
C ARG A 142 -12.96 -2.26 -18.82
N ARG A 143 -12.39 -3.46 -18.97
CA ARG A 143 -11.20 -3.69 -19.81
C ARG A 143 -11.51 -3.83 -21.31
N LYS A 144 -12.77 -4.03 -21.71
CA LYS A 144 -13.19 -4.10 -23.13
C LYS A 144 -13.29 -2.73 -23.82
N VAL A 145 -12.86 -1.64 -23.19
CA VAL A 145 -13.01 -0.26 -23.69
C VAL A 145 -11.69 0.32 -24.23
N ASP A 146 -10.57 -0.41 -24.11
CA ASP A 146 -9.30 -0.12 -24.78
C ASP A 146 -9.00 -1.19 -25.84
#